data_AF-A0A4Y4K4S5-F1
#
_entry.id   AF-A0A4Y4K4S5-F1
#
_cell.length_a   1.000
_cell.length_b   1.000
_cell.length_c   1.000
_cell.angle_alpha   90.00
_cell.angle_beta   90.00
_cell.angle_gamma   90.00
#
_symmetry.space_group_name_H-M   'P 1'
#
loop_
_entity.id
_entity.type
_entity.pdbx_description
1 polymer ?
#
loop_
_entity_poly.entity_id
_entity_poly.type
_entity_poly.pdbx_seq_one_letter_code
_entity_poly.pdbx_strand_id
1 'polypeptide(L)'
;MVVPAALPHGGKTPHLRPGSQETPVIRHRSPKEPLSVVGVRRGQARTGVGTRERWQAGVVAGLCMALSSIAPTPAAAAPVRAPGTDPSQTFVFTGASQTVTVPADATVTITADGAGGADNTGTPCSVTGTGGSGARVVTTLPQTTAPTTFTVNVGGTGGKGCNGTATGGAGGFNGGGPGGGITVSGFQAEGPGGGGASSVSTGGSLLVVAGGGGAAGGTGQGSMGGNGGNGGTTPDATGGTAGSATGPGASPGQGGGGGSTSTSTGGPPGGAGSAPPCTATTGGPGGGFSGTTVGTGGTGGRIDGGCAAPTTGAGGGGGGGYFAGGGGGSGAVNLRGTSAGGGGGGGGSSFATPSGTGTSFALSTIGTANNNGQVIISYTLPPPTLAITKTHTGKFIQGKQATYTITVSNTGPGPTDSSAVTVHDTLPPGLTARSITGTGWNCSRTTLTCNRSDLQAASSSYPPITLKVKISCHARRHVTNTATVTGGGDTTTHTATDPTTIKRNEHCHHDAHNHR
;
A
#
# COMPACT_ATOMS: atom_id res chain seq x y z
N MET A 1 17.64 12.07 -54.40
CA MET A 1 17.58 13.23 -55.31
C MET A 1 18.46 14.33 -54.71
N VAL A 2 19.56 14.64 -55.40
CA VAL A 2 20.40 15.86 -55.38
C VAL A 2 20.45 16.73 -54.09
N VAL A 3 21.65 16.72 -53.47
CA VAL A 3 22.28 17.63 -52.47
C VAL A 3 22.46 19.04 -53.13
N PRO A 4 22.55 20.23 -52.46
CA PRO A 4 23.71 20.55 -51.60
C PRO A 4 23.72 21.73 -50.59
N ALA A 5 24.87 21.76 -49.87
CA ALA A 5 25.60 22.89 -49.27
C ALA A 5 25.07 23.44 -47.92
N ALA A 6 25.88 23.85 -46.93
CA ALA A 6 27.21 24.44 -46.97
C ALA A 6 27.99 24.29 -45.64
N LEU A 7 29.32 24.26 -45.75
CA LEU A 7 30.35 24.64 -44.76
C LEU A 7 30.41 26.19 -44.64
N PRO A 8 31.01 26.86 -43.61
CA PRO A 8 32.40 26.63 -43.17
C PRO A 8 32.85 26.98 -41.71
N HIS A 9 34.02 26.41 -41.37
CA HIS A 9 35.20 26.89 -40.60
C HIS A 9 35.16 27.80 -39.35
N GLY A 10 35.99 27.39 -38.37
CA GLY A 10 36.86 28.24 -37.53
C GLY A 10 36.25 28.60 -36.17
N GLY A 11 36.79 28.25 -35.01
CA GLY A 11 38.20 28.17 -34.60
C GLY A 11 38.52 29.35 -33.68
N LYS A 12 38.55 29.12 -32.35
CA LYS A 12 39.48 29.73 -31.36
C LYS A 12 39.03 29.50 -29.92
N THR A 13 39.92 28.87 -29.16
CA THR A 13 40.04 28.96 -27.69
C THR A 13 40.39 30.38 -27.25
N PRO A 14 40.14 30.71 -25.97
CA PRO A 14 41.28 31.13 -25.15
C PRO A 14 41.31 30.52 -23.74
N HIS A 15 42.54 30.25 -23.31
CA HIS A 15 42.97 30.05 -21.93
C HIS A 15 42.73 31.29 -21.07
N LEU A 16 42.21 31.11 -19.85
CA LEU A 16 42.44 32.01 -18.72
C LEU A 16 42.53 31.21 -17.39
N ARG A 17 43.65 31.39 -16.68
CA ARG A 17 43.93 31.19 -15.24
C ARG A 17 44.84 32.39 -14.86
N PRO A 18 45.11 32.77 -13.59
CA PRO A 18 44.70 32.20 -12.28
C PRO A 18 44.29 33.26 -11.21
N GLY A 19 43.95 32.80 -9.99
CA GLY A 19 43.86 33.60 -8.74
C GLY A 19 42.70 33.11 -7.85
N SER A 20 42.88 32.26 -6.83
CA SER A 20 43.46 32.46 -5.48
C SER A 20 42.37 32.66 -4.40
N GLN A 21 42.58 31.98 -3.26
CA GLN A 21 41.82 32.01 -1.98
C GLN A 21 40.53 31.18 -1.94
N GLU A 22 40.15 30.48 -0.87
CA GLU A 22 40.74 30.14 0.42
C GLU A 22 39.89 28.98 0.99
N THR A 23 40.52 28.03 1.68
CA THR A 23 39.88 26.94 2.44
C THR A 23 39.24 27.43 3.74
N PRO A 24 38.11 26.87 4.20
CA PRO A 24 37.76 26.87 5.62
C PRO A 24 37.96 25.50 6.24
N VAL A 25 38.91 25.45 7.17
CA VAL A 25 39.05 24.44 8.22
C VAL A 25 38.06 24.79 9.33
N ILE A 26 37.11 23.90 9.65
CA ILE A 26 36.28 24.05 10.85
C ILE A 26 36.94 23.27 12.00
N ARG A 27 37.50 24.02 12.96
CA ARG A 27 37.94 23.52 14.26
C ARG A 27 36.73 23.39 15.19
N HIS A 28 36.49 22.19 15.73
CA HIS A 28 35.68 22.03 16.93
C HIS A 28 36.50 22.39 18.17
N ARG A 29 35.95 23.27 19.02
CA ARG A 29 36.44 23.56 20.37
C ARG A 29 35.28 23.38 21.34
N SER A 30 35.44 22.46 22.30
CA SER A 30 34.54 22.26 23.46
C SER A 30 34.47 23.51 24.35
N PRO A 31 33.48 23.55 25.26
CA PRO A 31 33.86 23.37 26.66
C PRO A 31 32.86 22.58 27.54
N LYS A 32 33.46 21.75 28.41
CA LYS A 32 33.24 21.51 29.85
C LYS A 32 31.83 21.18 30.40
N GLU A 33 31.78 19.93 30.87
CA GLU A 33 31.02 19.31 31.97
C GLU A 33 31.01 20.11 33.31
N PRO A 34 30.12 19.79 34.30
CA PRO A 34 30.28 18.57 35.12
C PRO A 34 29.03 17.85 35.68
N LEU A 35 29.22 16.53 35.86
CA LEU A 35 28.84 15.64 37.00
C LEU A 35 27.45 15.71 37.67
N SER A 36 26.75 14.57 37.71
CA SER A 36 26.21 14.03 38.97
C SER A 36 26.12 12.50 38.98
N VAL A 37 26.49 11.94 40.13
CA VAL A 37 26.63 10.52 40.47
C VAL A 37 25.52 10.13 41.44
N VAL A 38 24.80 9.04 41.19
CA VAL A 38 24.02 8.25 42.18
C VAL A 38 24.00 6.82 41.62
N GLY A 39 24.35 5.72 42.28
CA GLY A 39 24.53 5.39 43.69
C GLY A 39 24.03 3.95 43.86
N VAL A 40 24.91 2.95 43.67
CA VAL A 40 24.59 1.52 43.85
C VAL A 40 24.68 1.17 45.33
N ARG A 41 23.65 0.50 45.88
CA ARG A 41 23.78 -0.27 47.14
C ARG A 41 23.25 -1.69 46.96
N ARG A 42 24.13 -2.64 47.31
CA ARG A 42 23.84 -4.05 47.61
C ARG A 42 23.17 -4.16 48.98
N GLY A 43 22.33 -5.18 49.16
CA GLY A 43 21.91 -5.70 50.45
C GLY A 43 21.43 -7.15 50.32
N GLN A 44 22.24 -8.09 50.81
CA GLN A 44 21.88 -9.50 51.04
C GLN A 44 21.18 -9.66 52.40
N ALA A 45 20.24 -10.61 52.49
CA ALA A 45 20.04 -11.60 53.57
C ALA A 45 18.73 -12.37 53.29
N ARG A 46 18.71 -13.66 52.95
CA ARG A 46 18.85 -14.92 53.74
C ARG A 46 17.72 -15.21 54.75
N THR A 47 17.23 -16.46 54.64
CA THR A 47 16.41 -17.27 55.58
C THR A 47 14.91 -16.95 55.62
N GLY A 48 13.96 -17.89 55.74
CA GLY A 48 14.05 -19.32 56.04
C GLY A 48 12.73 -20.07 55.74
N VAL A 49 12.83 -21.38 55.89
CA VAL A 49 11.81 -22.42 55.72
C VAL A 49 10.69 -22.28 56.77
N GLY A 50 9.44 -22.58 56.40
CA GLY A 50 8.31 -22.63 57.32
C GLY A 50 7.09 -23.36 56.76
N THR A 51 6.95 -24.61 57.16
CA THR A 51 5.86 -25.56 56.88
C THR A 51 4.53 -25.24 57.56
N ARG A 52 3.45 -25.73 56.91
CA ARG A 52 2.20 -26.31 57.45
C ARG A 52 1.03 -25.41 57.89
N GLU A 53 -0.12 -25.80 57.31
CA GLU A 53 -1.46 -25.94 57.88
C GLU A 53 -2.17 -24.67 58.40
N ARG A 54 -3.33 -24.33 57.82
CA ARG A 54 -4.65 -24.80 58.25
C ARG A 54 -5.80 -24.12 57.49
N TRP A 55 -6.95 -24.79 57.56
CA TRP A 55 -8.34 -24.35 57.34
C TRP A 55 -8.92 -24.45 55.93
N GLN A 56 -9.46 -25.65 55.66
CA GLN A 56 -10.63 -25.84 54.82
C GLN A 56 -11.86 -25.24 55.51
N ALA A 57 -12.62 -24.44 54.76
CA ALA A 57 -14.05 -24.24 54.97
C ALA A 57 -14.72 -24.32 53.59
N GLY A 58 -15.53 -25.36 53.39
CA GLY A 58 -16.30 -25.55 52.17
C GLY A 58 -17.55 -24.67 52.16
N VAL A 59 -17.90 -24.16 50.99
CA VAL A 59 -19.27 -23.77 50.65
C VAL A 59 -19.51 -24.19 49.20
N VAL A 60 -20.41 -25.16 49.02
CA VAL A 60 -21.05 -25.50 47.75
C VAL A 60 -22.09 -24.41 47.49
N ALA A 61 -21.88 -23.59 46.46
CA ALA A 61 -22.85 -22.60 46.02
C ALA A 61 -23.38 -23.00 44.63
N GLY A 62 -24.72 -23.02 44.55
CA GLY A 62 -25.50 -23.49 43.42
C GLY A 62 -25.35 -22.66 42.15
N LEU A 63 -25.62 -23.36 41.06
CA LEU A 63 -25.66 -22.91 39.68
C LEU A 63 -26.81 -21.92 39.47
N CYS A 64 -26.52 -20.63 39.27
CA CYS A 64 -27.44 -19.66 38.68
C CYS A 64 -26.93 -19.30 37.27
N MET A 65 -27.61 -19.79 36.23
CA MET A 65 -27.40 -19.31 34.85
C MET A 65 -27.96 -17.90 34.72
N ALA A 66 -27.07 -16.91 34.57
CA ALA A 66 -27.42 -15.57 34.11
C ALA A 66 -27.18 -15.49 32.60
N LEU A 67 -28.25 -15.41 31.82
CA LEU A 67 -28.23 -15.01 30.41
C LEU A 67 -27.76 -13.56 30.32
N SER A 68 -26.50 -13.35 29.95
CA SER A 68 -25.97 -12.02 29.61
C SER A 68 -26.23 -11.74 28.14
N SER A 69 -27.08 -10.76 27.86
CA SER A 69 -27.26 -10.16 26.55
C SER A 69 -25.99 -9.41 26.15
N ILE A 70 -25.34 -9.88 25.08
CA ILE A 70 -24.22 -9.20 24.44
C ILE A 70 -24.79 -7.97 23.73
N ALA A 71 -24.55 -6.78 24.28
CA ALA A 71 -24.79 -5.54 23.56
C ALA A 71 -23.76 -5.43 22.40
N PRO A 72 -24.18 -5.06 21.18
CA PRO A 72 -23.24 -4.84 20.09
C PRO A 72 -22.34 -3.65 20.42
N THR A 73 -21.04 -3.84 20.23
CA THR A 73 -20.04 -2.78 20.26
C THR A 73 -20.43 -1.67 19.28
N PRO A 74 -20.28 -0.38 19.64
CA PRO A 74 -20.49 0.69 18.68
C PRO A 74 -19.44 0.55 17.58
N ALA A 75 -19.91 0.56 16.32
CA ALA A 75 -19.07 0.62 15.15
C ALA A 75 -18.03 1.74 15.33
N ALA A 76 -16.75 1.39 15.21
CA ALA A 76 -15.68 2.38 15.22
C ALA A 76 -15.99 3.43 14.14
N ALA A 77 -16.08 4.69 14.56
CA ALA A 77 -16.31 5.80 13.66
C ALA A 77 -15.23 5.78 12.56
N ALA A 78 -15.66 5.77 11.30
CA ALA A 78 -14.78 5.91 10.16
C ALA A 78 -13.91 7.17 10.33
N PRO A 79 -12.62 7.13 9.98
CA PRO A 79 -11.74 8.28 10.13
C PRO A 79 -12.29 9.48 9.37
N VAL A 80 -12.30 10.63 10.04
CA VAL A 80 -12.76 11.91 9.49
C VAL A 80 -11.93 12.26 8.26
N ARG A 81 -12.61 12.31 7.10
CA ARG A 81 -12.05 12.48 5.76
C ARG A 81 -11.47 13.89 5.58
N ALA A 82 -10.22 13.98 5.12
CA ALA A 82 -9.66 15.22 4.60
C ALA A 82 -10.35 15.58 3.26
N PRO A 83 -10.78 16.83 3.03
CA PRO A 83 -11.43 17.22 1.78
C PRO A 83 -10.46 17.20 0.59
N GLY A 84 -10.89 16.63 -0.55
CA GLY A 84 -10.30 16.94 -1.86
C GLY A 84 -9.18 16.04 -2.39
N THR A 85 -8.76 14.98 -1.70
CA THR A 85 -7.81 13.99 -2.25
C THR A 85 -8.42 12.60 -2.29
N ASP A 86 -8.17 11.87 -3.38
CA ASP A 86 -8.57 10.46 -3.51
C ASP A 86 -8.05 9.65 -2.32
N PRO A 87 -8.91 8.83 -1.68
CA PRO A 87 -8.47 7.96 -0.59
C PRO A 87 -7.30 7.08 -1.04
N SER A 88 -6.24 7.06 -0.25
CA SER A 88 -5.04 6.27 -0.49
C SER A 88 -4.52 5.70 0.82
N GLN A 89 -4.17 4.41 0.81
CA GLN A 89 -3.57 3.72 1.93
C GLN A 89 -2.26 3.07 1.51
N THR A 90 -1.21 3.34 2.28
CA THR A 90 0.11 2.72 2.09
C THR A 90 0.30 1.60 3.11
N PHE A 91 0.70 0.43 2.62
CA PHE A 91 1.02 -0.76 3.37
C PHE A 91 2.53 -0.99 3.34
N VAL A 92 3.13 -1.05 4.51
CA VAL A 92 4.55 -1.37 4.69
C VAL A 92 4.72 -2.80 5.16
N PHE A 93 5.93 -3.33 5.09
CA PHE A 93 6.25 -4.68 5.53
C PHE A 93 6.02 -4.88 7.03
N THR A 94 5.26 -5.92 7.38
CA THR A 94 4.96 -6.32 8.78
C THR A 94 5.31 -7.78 9.08
N GLY A 95 5.73 -8.56 8.07
CA GLY A 95 5.91 -10.01 8.19
C GLY A 95 4.60 -10.82 8.22
N ALA A 96 3.45 -10.17 8.02
CA ALA A 96 2.14 -10.81 8.02
C ALA A 96 1.18 -10.16 7.00
N SER A 97 0.10 -10.86 6.66
CA SER A 97 -0.97 -10.35 5.79
C SER A 97 -1.70 -9.17 6.42
N GLN A 98 -2.07 -8.20 5.58
CA GLN A 98 -2.85 -7.01 5.95
C GLN A 98 -4.13 -6.97 5.10
N THR A 99 -5.13 -6.18 5.51
CA THR A 99 -6.38 -6.05 4.75
C THR A 99 -6.87 -4.62 4.67
N VAL A 100 -7.63 -4.32 3.62
CA VAL A 100 -8.38 -3.07 3.46
C VAL A 100 -9.68 -3.32 2.73
N THR A 101 -10.73 -2.65 3.16
CA THR A 101 -12.03 -2.66 2.49
C THR A 101 -12.23 -1.34 1.75
N VAL A 102 -12.48 -1.45 0.45
CA VAL A 102 -12.85 -0.33 -0.42
C VAL A 102 -14.38 -0.36 -0.61
N PRO A 103 -15.06 0.80 -0.64
CA PRO A 103 -16.50 0.86 -0.90
C PRO A 103 -16.91 0.27 -2.26
N ALA A 104 -18.22 0.09 -2.44
CA ALA A 104 -18.80 -0.13 -3.77
C ALA A 104 -18.57 1.09 -4.67
N ASP A 105 -18.71 0.88 -5.97
CA ASP A 105 -18.56 1.89 -7.02
C ASP A 105 -17.17 2.53 -7.10
N ALA A 106 -16.17 1.92 -6.49
CA ALA A 106 -14.82 2.46 -6.44
C ALA A 106 -13.99 1.96 -7.62
N THR A 107 -13.31 2.88 -8.32
CA THR A 107 -12.24 2.52 -9.27
C THR A 107 -10.92 2.49 -8.51
N VAL A 108 -10.31 1.30 -8.40
CA VAL A 108 -9.18 1.05 -7.50
C VAL A 108 -7.87 1.00 -8.27
N THR A 109 -6.89 1.80 -7.86
CA THR A 109 -5.51 1.71 -8.38
C THR A 109 -4.59 1.10 -7.34
N ILE A 110 -3.90 0.03 -7.74
CA ILE A 110 -2.93 -0.70 -6.92
C ILE A 110 -1.54 -0.40 -7.47
N THR A 111 -0.63 0.04 -6.60
CA THR A 111 0.82 0.07 -6.85
C THR A 111 1.46 -0.93 -5.89
N ALA A 112 2.18 -1.91 -6.42
CA ALA A 112 2.90 -2.89 -5.62
C ALA A 112 4.38 -2.87 -5.99
N ASP A 113 5.24 -2.84 -4.98
CA ASP A 113 6.69 -2.89 -5.07
C ASP A 113 7.16 -4.16 -4.35
N GLY A 114 7.73 -5.12 -5.07
CA GLY A 114 8.35 -6.32 -4.51
C GLY A 114 9.64 -6.00 -3.77
N ALA A 115 10.05 -6.84 -2.83
CA ALA A 115 11.28 -6.61 -2.06
C ALA A 115 12.54 -6.96 -2.87
N GLY A 116 13.66 -6.34 -2.52
CA GLY A 116 14.95 -6.72 -3.07
C GLY A 116 15.48 -8.00 -2.44
N GLY A 117 16.33 -8.71 -3.19
CA GLY A 117 17.16 -9.77 -2.64
C GLY A 117 18.21 -9.21 -1.69
N ALA A 118 18.63 -10.03 -0.74
CA ALA A 118 19.74 -9.64 0.12
C ALA A 118 21.08 -9.80 -0.60
N ASP A 119 22.03 -8.99 -0.15
CA ASP A 119 23.46 -9.21 -0.34
C ASP A 119 24.16 -9.31 1.01
N ASN A 120 25.49 -9.42 0.98
CA ASN A 120 26.29 -9.53 2.18
C ASN A 120 26.93 -8.19 2.58
N THR A 121 26.38 -7.06 2.13
CA THR A 121 26.90 -5.74 2.54
C THR A 121 26.80 -5.56 4.05
N GLY A 122 27.84 -5.01 4.68
CA GLY A 122 27.86 -4.84 6.14
C GLY A 122 27.98 -6.14 6.94
N THR A 123 28.31 -7.27 6.31
CA THR A 123 28.76 -8.50 6.99
C THR A 123 30.30 -8.62 6.91
N PRO A 124 30.93 -9.61 7.56
CA PRO A 124 32.38 -9.82 7.51
C PRO A 124 32.95 -10.19 6.12
N CYS A 125 32.12 -10.44 5.11
CA CYS A 125 32.59 -10.77 3.76
C CYS A 125 33.24 -9.56 3.08
N SER A 126 34.47 -9.75 2.57
CA SER A 126 35.33 -8.67 2.05
C SER A 126 34.88 -8.12 0.70
N VAL A 127 34.16 -8.92 -0.08
CA VAL A 127 33.53 -8.55 -1.36
C VAL A 127 32.15 -9.19 -1.40
N THR A 128 31.20 -8.61 -2.12
CA THR A 128 29.86 -9.19 -2.29
C THR A 128 29.29 -8.78 -3.63
N GLY A 129 28.52 -9.68 -4.27
CA GLY A 129 27.66 -9.29 -5.38
C GLY A 129 26.48 -8.46 -4.86
N THR A 130 25.71 -7.86 -5.75
CA THR A 130 24.52 -7.07 -5.38
C THR A 130 23.26 -7.93 -5.44
N GLY A 131 22.37 -7.77 -4.47
CA GLY A 131 21.02 -8.33 -4.56
C GLY A 131 20.24 -7.70 -5.71
N GLY A 132 19.37 -8.47 -6.34
CA GLY A 132 18.45 -7.94 -7.35
C GLY A 132 17.39 -7.04 -6.71
N SER A 133 16.94 -6.03 -7.43
CA SER A 133 15.79 -5.22 -6.98
C SER A 133 14.47 -5.94 -7.30
N GLY A 134 13.44 -5.73 -6.50
CA GLY A 134 12.09 -6.16 -6.81
C GLY A 134 11.49 -5.41 -7.99
N ALA A 135 10.34 -5.86 -8.46
CA ALA A 135 9.55 -5.19 -9.49
C ALA A 135 8.59 -4.16 -8.87
N ARG A 136 8.15 -3.22 -9.70
CA ARG A 136 7.00 -2.35 -9.44
C ARG A 136 5.91 -2.67 -10.45
N VAL A 137 4.70 -2.91 -9.96
CA VAL A 137 3.51 -3.17 -10.77
C VAL A 137 2.43 -2.15 -10.40
N VAL A 138 1.91 -1.45 -11.40
CA VAL A 138 0.77 -0.55 -11.24
C VAL A 138 -0.36 -1.07 -12.11
N THR A 139 -1.59 -1.13 -11.58
CA THR A 139 -2.78 -1.45 -12.37
C THR A 139 -4.03 -0.81 -11.75
N THR A 140 -5.01 -0.48 -12.59
CA THR A 140 -6.32 0.02 -12.17
C THR A 140 -7.38 -1.03 -12.43
N LEU A 141 -8.04 -1.50 -11.38
CA LEU A 141 -9.10 -2.50 -11.43
C LEU A 141 -10.41 -1.89 -11.95
N PRO A 142 -11.30 -2.73 -12.53
CA PRO A 142 -12.66 -2.31 -12.82
C PRO A 142 -13.39 -1.80 -11.56
N GLN A 143 -14.40 -0.97 -11.79
CA GLN A 143 -15.23 -0.44 -10.70
C GLN A 143 -15.83 -1.57 -9.86
N THR A 144 -15.72 -1.46 -8.54
CA THR A 144 -16.31 -2.42 -7.61
C THR A 144 -17.84 -2.33 -7.65
N THR A 145 -18.52 -3.47 -7.53
CA THR A 145 -20.01 -3.51 -7.47
C THR A 145 -20.54 -3.60 -6.04
N ALA A 146 -19.66 -3.92 -5.09
CA ALA A 146 -19.95 -4.06 -3.68
C ALA A 146 -18.71 -3.70 -2.86
N PRO A 147 -18.84 -3.43 -1.54
CA PRO A 147 -17.69 -3.27 -0.67
C PRO A 147 -16.76 -4.48 -0.81
N THR A 148 -15.51 -4.23 -1.20
CA THR A 148 -14.55 -5.27 -1.57
C THR A 148 -13.36 -5.22 -0.62
N THR A 149 -13.06 -6.36 0.01
CA THR A 149 -11.90 -6.51 0.87
C THR A 149 -10.73 -7.08 0.08
N PHE A 150 -9.60 -6.38 0.12
CA PHE A 150 -8.33 -6.81 -0.44
C PHE A 150 -7.44 -7.35 0.68
N THR A 151 -6.77 -8.47 0.40
CA THR A 151 -5.67 -8.99 1.22
C THR A 151 -4.35 -8.55 0.59
N VAL A 152 -3.50 -7.93 1.38
CA VAL A 152 -2.22 -7.35 0.99
C VAL A 152 -1.09 -8.08 1.71
N ASN A 153 -0.17 -8.66 0.93
CA ASN A 153 1.09 -9.18 1.43
C ASN A 153 2.20 -8.30 0.88
N VAL A 154 2.93 -7.63 1.77
CA VAL A 154 4.09 -6.82 1.36
C VAL A 154 5.33 -7.70 1.44
N GLY A 155 6.12 -7.74 0.37
CA GLY A 155 7.35 -8.54 0.30
C GLY A 155 8.37 -8.11 1.35
N GLY A 156 8.97 -9.09 2.01
CA GLY A 156 10.12 -8.86 2.90
C GLY A 156 11.44 -9.10 2.16
N THR A 157 12.49 -8.35 2.49
CA THR A 157 13.85 -8.65 2.01
C THR A 157 14.31 -10.01 2.52
N GLY A 158 15.19 -10.67 1.77
CA GLY A 158 15.89 -11.85 2.27
C GLY A 158 16.84 -11.53 3.43
N GLY A 159 17.22 -12.56 4.16
CA GLY A 159 18.27 -12.50 5.18
C GLY A 159 19.66 -12.53 4.54
N LYS A 160 20.61 -11.86 5.19
CA LYS A 160 22.02 -11.89 4.76
C LYS A 160 22.63 -13.27 5.00
N GLY A 161 23.56 -13.65 4.13
CA GLY A 161 24.46 -14.78 4.36
C GLY A 161 25.70 -14.32 5.13
N CYS A 162 26.85 -14.97 4.90
CA CYS A 162 28.13 -14.56 5.45
C CYS A 162 28.07 -14.25 6.96
N ASN A 163 27.54 -15.17 7.74
CA ASN A 163 27.35 -15.01 9.18
C ASN A 163 28.11 -16.07 10.00
N GLY A 164 28.79 -17.01 9.33
CA GLY A 164 29.55 -18.09 9.97
C GLY A 164 28.69 -19.15 10.65
N THR A 165 27.37 -19.10 10.46
CA THR A 165 26.42 -20.04 11.09
C THR A 165 26.28 -21.34 10.32
N ALA A 166 26.97 -21.47 9.18
CA ALA A 166 26.79 -22.55 8.21
C ALA A 166 25.43 -22.57 7.50
N THR A 167 24.49 -21.71 7.89
CA THR A 167 23.15 -21.65 7.32
C THR A 167 23.03 -20.44 6.40
N GLY A 168 22.53 -20.67 5.19
CA GLY A 168 22.22 -19.60 4.25
C GLY A 168 21.21 -18.61 4.81
N GLY A 169 21.24 -17.38 4.30
CA GLY A 169 20.27 -16.36 4.65
C GLY A 169 18.85 -16.84 4.38
N ALA A 170 17.93 -16.57 5.31
CA ALA A 170 16.52 -16.93 5.16
C ALA A 170 15.91 -16.23 3.93
N GLY A 171 14.95 -16.89 3.28
CA GLY A 171 14.18 -16.25 2.22
C GLY A 171 13.28 -15.14 2.75
N GLY A 172 13.06 -14.11 1.92
CA GLY A 172 12.16 -13.00 2.23
C GLY A 172 10.70 -13.45 2.34
N PHE A 173 9.94 -12.78 3.21
CA PHE A 173 8.52 -13.07 3.41
C PHE A 173 7.72 -12.94 2.10
N ASN A 174 6.75 -13.84 1.90
CA ASN A 174 5.93 -13.95 0.67
C ASN A 174 6.75 -14.44 -0.54
N GLY A 175 7.43 -15.57 -0.36
CA GLY A 175 7.94 -16.38 -1.46
C GLY A 175 9.44 -16.26 -1.77
N GLY A 176 10.24 -15.55 -0.98
CA GLY A 176 11.69 -15.55 -1.18
C GLY A 176 12.31 -16.93 -0.87
N GLY A 177 13.28 -17.36 -1.66
CA GLY A 177 14.04 -18.60 -1.45
C GLY A 177 15.22 -18.38 -0.48
N PRO A 178 15.56 -19.34 0.39
CA PRO A 178 16.74 -19.26 1.23
C PRO A 178 18.03 -19.41 0.41
N GLY A 179 19.11 -18.77 0.86
CA GLY A 179 20.44 -18.96 0.30
C GLY A 179 21.05 -20.32 0.65
N GLY A 180 22.15 -20.64 -0.03
CA GLY A 180 22.90 -21.87 0.22
C GLY A 180 23.74 -21.78 1.49
N GLY A 181 23.77 -22.86 2.27
CA GLY A 181 24.62 -23.01 3.45
C GLY A 181 25.91 -23.79 3.15
N ILE A 182 26.68 -24.04 4.20
CA ILE A 182 27.90 -24.85 4.20
C ILE A 182 27.83 -25.90 5.32
N THR A 183 28.54 -27.02 5.18
CA THR A 183 28.46 -28.14 6.16
C THR A 183 29.17 -27.84 7.50
N VAL A 184 30.03 -26.82 7.56
CA VAL A 184 30.87 -26.49 8.73
C VAL A 184 30.71 -25.02 9.11
N SER A 185 30.51 -24.72 10.40
CA SER A 185 30.41 -23.34 10.90
C SER A 185 31.76 -22.65 10.98
N GLY A 186 31.75 -21.31 11.06
CA GLY A 186 32.96 -20.48 11.19
C GLY A 186 33.52 -19.91 9.89
N PHE A 187 32.97 -20.27 8.73
CA PHE A 187 33.37 -19.72 7.43
C PHE A 187 32.32 -18.78 6.86
N GLN A 188 32.77 -17.70 6.22
CA GLN A 188 31.92 -16.64 5.68
C GLN A 188 31.70 -16.86 4.17
N ALA A 189 30.92 -17.90 3.85
CA ALA A 189 30.71 -18.38 2.48
C ALA A 189 29.23 -18.57 2.14
N GLU A 190 28.34 -18.36 3.10
CA GLU A 190 26.92 -18.60 2.94
C GLU A 190 26.27 -17.60 1.98
N GLY A 191 25.34 -18.10 1.17
CA GLY A 191 24.55 -17.28 0.27
C GLY A 191 23.44 -16.54 1.02
N PRO A 192 23.13 -15.29 0.66
CA PRO A 192 21.96 -14.58 1.14
C PRO A 192 20.65 -15.14 0.54
N GLY A 193 19.52 -14.78 1.16
CA GLY A 193 18.18 -15.16 0.70
C GLY A 193 17.57 -14.16 -0.28
N GLY A 194 16.68 -14.67 -1.15
CA GLY A 194 15.97 -13.86 -2.14
C GLY A 194 14.86 -13.02 -1.51
N GLY A 195 14.49 -11.94 -2.17
CA GLY A 195 13.41 -11.04 -1.77
C GLY A 195 12.04 -11.64 -2.02
N GLY A 196 11.09 -11.29 -1.17
CA GLY A 196 9.69 -11.67 -1.32
C GLY A 196 8.92 -10.82 -2.32
N ALA A 197 7.85 -11.39 -2.88
CA ALA A 197 6.93 -10.66 -3.73
C ALA A 197 5.97 -9.78 -2.89
N SER A 198 5.51 -8.68 -3.47
CA SER A 198 4.35 -7.95 -2.94
C SER A 198 3.12 -8.33 -3.73
N SER A 199 2.04 -8.74 -3.07
CA SER A 199 0.84 -9.23 -3.74
C SER A 199 -0.44 -8.67 -3.13
N VAL A 200 -1.44 -8.45 -4.00
CA VAL A 200 -2.80 -8.09 -3.62
C VAL A 200 -3.75 -9.13 -4.18
N SER A 201 -4.70 -9.59 -3.37
CA SER A 201 -5.69 -10.60 -3.73
C SER A 201 -7.07 -10.28 -3.20
N THR A 202 -8.10 -10.82 -3.86
CA THR A 202 -9.49 -10.82 -3.37
C THR A 202 -10.23 -12.02 -3.93
N GLY A 203 -11.30 -12.46 -3.28
CA GLY A 203 -12.16 -13.55 -3.79
C GLY A 203 -11.41 -14.85 -4.12
N GLY A 204 -10.29 -15.13 -3.44
CA GLY A 204 -9.47 -16.33 -3.68
C GLY A 204 -8.51 -16.25 -4.88
N SER A 205 -8.38 -15.08 -5.53
CA SER A 205 -7.50 -14.89 -6.68
C SER A 205 -6.47 -13.78 -6.46
N LEU A 206 -5.26 -13.98 -6.99
CA LEU A 206 -4.26 -12.91 -7.10
C LEU A 206 -4.73 -11.88 -8.13
N LEU A 207 -4.64 -10.59 -7.77
CA LEU A 207 -4.92 -9.47 -8.67
C LEU A 207 -3.64 -8.82 -9.17
N VAL A 208 -2.64 -8.71 -8.28
CA VAL A 208 -1.34 -8.11 -8.58
C VAL A 208 -0.27 -8.91 -7.84
N VAL A 209 0.84 -9.18 -8.51
CA VAL A 209 2.08 -9.66 -7.91
C VAL A 209 3.23 -8.86 -8.50
N ALA A 210 3.95 -8.14 -7.64
CA ALA A 210 5.23 -7.54 -7.96
C ALA A 210 6.33 -8.48 -7.48
N GLY A 211 7.06 -9.07 -8.42
CA GLY A 211 8.09 -10.06 -8.11
C GLY A 211 9.24 -9.50 -7.27
N GLY A 212 9.77 -10.32 -6.37
CA GLY A 212 10.95 -10.01 -5.57
C GLY A 212 12.26 -10.25 -6.34
N GLY A 213 13.32 -9.56 -5.94
CA GLY A 213 14.65 -9.74 -6.49
C GLY A 213 15.34 -11.01 -5.98
N GLY A 214 16.17 -11.63 -6.80
CA GLY A 214 17.05 -12.73 -6.38
C GLY A 214 18.19 -12.23 -5.49
N ALA A 215 18.73 -13.11 -4.65
CA ALA A 215 19.85 -12.79 -3.78
C ALA A 215 21.18 -12.79 -4.55
N ALA A 216 22.18 -12.10 -4.01
CA ALA A 216 23.56 -12.28 -4.47
C ALA A 216 24.07 -13.71 -4.17
N GLY A 217 25.15 -14.11 -4.83
CA GLY A 217 25.90 -15.32 -4.47
C GLY A 217 26.78 -15.10 -3.24
N GLY A 218 27.04 -16.18 -2.50
CA GLY A 218 28.06 -16.22 -1.45
C GLY A 218 29.47 -16.05 -2.02
N THR A 219 30.39 -15.65 -1.16
CA THR A 219 31.75 -15.23 -1.55
C THR A 219 32.79 -16.23 -1.07
N GLY A 220 33.73 -16.60 -1.93
CA GLY A 220 34.86 -17.46 -1.55
C GLY A 220 36.15 -16.64 -1.50
N GLN A 221 36.92 -16.68 -0.40
CA GLN A 221 38.16 -15.88 -0.14
C GLN A 221 38.48 -14.76 -1.16
N GLY A 222 37.71 -13.66 -1.19
CA GLY A 222 37.98 -12.50 -2.05
C GLY A 222 37.44 -12.57 -3.49
N SER A 223 36.79 -13.66 -3.90
CA SER A 223 35.98 -13.75 -5.11
C SER A 223 34.54 -13.35 -4.86
N MET A 224 34.05 -12.43 -5.70
CA MET A 224 32.69 -11.92 -5.67
C MET A 224 31.70 -13.03 -6.08
N GLY A 225 30.59 -13.14 -5.34
CA GLY A 225 29.43 -13.91 -5.77
C GLY A 225 28.70 -13.22 -6.92
N GLY A 226 27.88 -13.97 -7.65
CA GLY A 226 27.06 -13.41 -8.73
C GLY A 226 26.02 -12.44 -8.22
N ASN A 227 25.58 -11.53 -9.08
CA ASN A 227 24.50 -10.60 -8.78
C ASN A 227 23.14 -11.32 -8.87
N GLY A 228 22.21 -10.92 -8.01
CA GLY A 228 20.84 -11.38 -8.07
C GLY A 228 20.08 -10.83 -9.27
N GLY A 229 19.17 -11.62 -9.82
CA GLY A 229 18.28 -11.21 -10.89
C GLY A 229 17.18 -10.27 -10.38
N ASN A 230 16.81 -9.29 -11.19
CA ASN A 230 15.72 -8.37 -10.84
C ASN A 230 14.35 -9.05 -10.99
N GLY A 231 13.38 -8.60 -10.18
CA GLY A 231 11.97 -8.95 -10.35
C GLY A 231 11.43 -8.55 -11.73
N GLY A 232 10.31 -9.15 -12.14
CA GLY A 232 9.74 -8.94 -13.46
C GLY A 232 9.35 -7.48 -13.76
N THR A 233 10.18 -6.80 -14.55
CA THR A 233 9.89 -5.48 -15.14
C THR A 233 9.08 -5.57 -16.44
N THR A 234 8.85 -6.80 -16.88
CA THR A 234 7.77 -7.24 -17.76
C THR A 234 7.03 -8.36 -16.99
N PRO A 235 6.10 -9.13 -17.59
CA PRO A 235 5.60 -10.33 -16.92
C PRO A 235 6.71 -11.30 -16.49
N ASP A 236 7.90 -11.23 -17.09
CA ASP A 236 9.03 -12.14 -16.85
C ASP A 236 10.19 -11.44 -16.12
N ALA A 237 10.86 -12.21 -15.26
CA ALA A 237 11.97 -11.75 -14.44
C ALA A 237 13.34 -12.01 -15.10
N THR A 238 14.36 -11.36 -14.55
CA THR A 238 15.74 -11.56 -15.00
C THR A 238 16.42 -12.67 -14.18
N GLY A 239 17.29 -13.45 -14.81
CA GLY A 239 18.16 -14.39 -14.11
C GLY A 239 19.27 -13.70 -13.31
N GLY A 240 19.82 -14.41 -12.33
CA GLY A 240 21.05 -14.01 -11.65
C GLY A 240 22.27 -14.26 -12.54
N THR A 241 23.42 -13.70 -12.15
CA THR A 241 24.68 -13.90 -12.85
C THR A 241 25.52 -14.99 -12.19
N ALA A 242 26.49 -15.51 -12.95
CA ALA A 242 27.52 -16.38 -12.39
C ALA A 242 28.40 -15.61 -11.38
N GLY A 243 28.99 -16.34 -10.43
CA GLY A 243 30.05 -15.82 -9.56
C GLY A 243 31.38 -15.63 -10.31
N SER A 244 32.36 -15.05 -9.62
CA SER A 244 33.74 -14.96 -10.11
C SER A 244 34.58 -16.15 -9.66
N ALA A 245 35.62 -16.51 -10.41
CA ALA A 245 36.57 -17.54 -10.01
C ALA A 245 38.01 -17.14 -10.37
N THR A 246 38.98 -17.58 -9.58
CA THR A 246 40.41 -17.35 -9.81
C THR A 246 41.21 -18.64 -9.66
N GLY A 247 42.24 -18.79 -10.50
CA GLY A 247 43.18 -19.92 -10.48
C GLY A 247 42.77 -21.13 -11.34
N PRO A 248 43.74 -21.94 -11.81
CA PRO A 248 43.47 -23.16 -12.56
C PRO A 248 42.72 -24.19 -11.69
N GLY A 249 41.53 -24.61 -12.11
CA GLY A 249 40.72 -25.57 -11.36
C GLY A 249 39.71 -24.94 -10.38
N ALA A 250 39.45 -23.63 -10.51
CA ALA A 250 38.31 -22.96 -9.91
C ALA A 250 37.18 -22.78 -10.94
N SER A 251 35.95 -23.05 -10.51
CA SER A 251 34.74 -22.95 -11.35
C SER A 251 33.64 -22.22 -10.56
N PRO A 252 33.13 -21.08 -11.07
CA PRO A 252 32.09 -20.33 -10.37
C PRO A 252 30.74 -21.05 -10.43
N GLY A 253 29.89 -20.78 -9.45
CA GLY A 253 28.48 -21.16 -9.51
C GLY A 253 27.75 -20.34 -10.57
N GLN A 254 26.84 -20.97 -11.30
CA GLN A 254 26.02 -20.28 -12.31
C GLN A 254 24.79 -19.63 -11.66
N GLY A 255 24.34 -18.53 -12.25
CA GLY A 255 23.13 -17.84 -11.79
C GLY A 255 21.85 -18.66 -12.06
N GLY A 256 20.87 -18.51 -11.17
CA GLY A 256 19.53 -19.08 -11.38
C GLY A 256 18.73 -18.27 -12.41
N GLY A 257 17.83 -18.92 -13.15
CA GLY A 257 16.97 -18.23 -14.11
C GLY A 257 15.83 -17.45 -13.44
N GLY A 258 15.32 -16.42 -14.11
CA GLY A 258 14.15 -15.67 -13.67
C GLY A 258 12.87 -16.49 -13.85
N GLY A 259 11.87 -16.26 -12.99
CA GLY A 259 10.53 -16.79 -13.22
C GLY A 259 9.87 -16.12 -14.43
N SER A 260 8.93 -16.82 -15.07
CA SER A 260 8.29 -16.36 -16.30
C SER A 260 6.79 -16.58 -16.26
N THR A 261 6.05 -15.49 -16.38
CA THR A 261 4.60 -15.53 -16.56
C THR A 261 4.25 -15.86 -18.01
N SER A 262 5.08 -15.47 -18.99
CA SER A 262 4.84 -15.75 -20.41
C SER A 262 4.91 -17.24 -20.75
N THR A 263 5.80 -17.99 -20.08
CA THR A 263 5.93 -19.45 -20.25
C THR A 263 5.26 -20.23 -19.13
N SER A 264 4.69 -19.55 -18.12
CA SER A 264 4.08 -20.16 -16.95
C SER A 264 5.01 -21.12 -16.18
N THR A 265 6.27 -20.72 -16.03
CA THR A 265 7.31 -21.57 -15.41
C THR A 265 8.09 -20.80 -14.35
N GLY A 266 8.37 -21.49 -13.25
CA GLY A 266 9.40 -21.04 -12.32
C GLY A 266 10.79 -21.03 -12.96
N GLY A 267 11.68 -20.21 -12.41
CA GLY A 267 13.03 -20.06 -12.92
C GLY A 267 13.83 -21.35 -12.78
N PRO A 268 14.61 -21.75 -13.81
CA PRO A 268 15.47 -22.92 -13.73
C PRO A 268 16.58 -22.72 -12.69
N PRO A 269 17.08 -23.82 -12.08
CA PRO A 269 18.17 -23.75 -11.11
C PRO A 269 19.50 -23.36 -11.76
N GLY A 270 20.34 -22.64 -11.01
CA GLY A 270 21.72 -22.38 -11.39
C GLY A 270 22.59 -23.63 -11.26
N GLY A 271 23.40 -23.90 -12.29
CA GLY A 271 24.35 -25.00 -12.31
C GLY A 271 25.49 -24.83 -11.29
N ALA A 272 25.97 -25.95 -10.74
CA ALA A 272 27.12 -25.99 -9.85
C ALA A 272 28.44 -25.79 -10.61
N GLY A 273 29.45 -25.20 -9.95
CA GLY A 273 30.81 -25.17 -10.47
C GLY A 273 31.39 -26.59 -10.59
N SER A 274 31.99 -26.92 -11.72
CA SER A 274 32.60 -28.25 -11.94
C SER A 274 34.11 -28.20 -11.68
N ALA A 275 34.59 -28.83 -10.60
CA ALA A 275 36.01 -28.91 -10.28
C ALA A 275 36.38 -30.25 -9.61
N PRO A 276 36.54 -31.35 -10.37
CA PRO A 276 36.89 -32.65 -9.82
C PRO A 276 38.21 -32.63 -9.02
N PRO A 277 38.31 -33.37 -7.89
CA PRO A 277 37.32 -34.31 -7.34
C PRO A 277 36.26 -33.65 -6.44
N CYS A 278 36.19 -32.32 -6.39
CA CYS A 278 35.29 -31.60 -5.49
C CYS A 278 33.87 -31.56 -6.04
N THR A 279 32.90 -31.84 -5.16
CA THR A 279 31.48 -31.75 -5.47
C THR A 279 30.93 -30.39 -5.04
N ALA A 280 30.00 -29.87 -5.83
CA ALA A 280 29.23 -28.67 -5.57
C ALA A 280 27.78 -28.95 -5.95
N THR A 281 26.84 -28.30 -5.26
CA THR A 281 25.40 -28.50 -5.50
C THR A 281 24.82 -27.40 -6.36
N THR A 282 23.86 -27.79 -7.20
CA THR A 282 23.04 -26.87 -8.00
C THR A 282 22.09 -26.11 -7.10
N GLY A 283 21.58 -24.97 -7.57
CA GLY A 283 20.41 -24.35 -6.96
C GLY A 283 19.16 -25.21 -7.09
N GLY A 284 18.09 -24.79 -6.42
CA GLY A 284 16.75 -25.33 -6.59
C GLY A 284 15.96 -24.54 -7.65
N PRO A 285 14.97 -25.17 -8.31
CA PRO A 285 14.06 -24.47 -9.21
C PRO A 285 13.12 -23.53 -8.44
N GLY A 286 12.62 -22.49 -9.10
CA GLY A 286 11.51 -21.69 -8.60
C GLY A 286 10.16 -22.39 -8.73
N GLY A 287 9.23 -22.13 -7.80
CA GLY A 287 7.86 -22.64 -7.83
C GLY A 287 6.87 -21.69 -8.53
N GLY A 288 5.69 -22.20 -8.86
CA GLY A 288 4.54 -21.41 -9.32
C GLY A 288 3.58 -21.04 -8.18
N PHE A 289 2.68 -20.10 -8.44
CA PHE A 289 1.61 -19.71 -7.53
C PHE A 289 0.56 -20.83 -7.32
N SER A 290 -0.19 -20.75 -6.24
CA SER A 290 -1.34 -21.62 -5.96
C SER A 290 -2.43 -20.83 -5.23
N GLY A 291 -3.56 -20.60 -5.89
CA GLY A 291 -4.65 -19.77 -5.36
C GLY A 291 -4.17 -18.33 -5.11
N THR A 292 -4.21 -17.89 -3.85
CA THR A 292 -3.73 -16.57 -3.41
C THR A 292 -2.27 -16.56 -2.94
N THR A 293 -1.59 -17.71 -2.97
CA THR A 293 -0.19 -17.83 -2.53
C THR A 293 0.73 -17.69 -3.74
N VAL A 294 1.69 -16.78 -3.65
CA VAL A 294 2.72 -16.58 -4.68
C VAL A 294 3.69 -17.76 -4.77
N GLY A 295 4.39 -17.90 -5.89
CA GLY A 295 5.44 -18.89 -6.06
C GLY A 295 6.63 -18.64 -5.11
N THR A 296 7.26 -19.74 -4.69
CA THR A 296 8.43 -19.76 -3.80
C THR A 296 9.73 -19.84 -4.59
N GLY A 297 10.69 -18.97 -4.28
CA GLY A 297 12.01 -18.93 -4.88
C GLY A 297 12.81 -20.19 -4.59
N GLY A 298 13.65 -20.58 -5.56
CA GLY A 298 14.54 -21.71 -5.44
C GLY A 298 15.60 -21.51 -4.36
N THR A 299 15.97 -22.58 -3.66
CA THR A 299 17.04 -22.57 -2.67
C THR A 299 18.41 -22.39 -3.33
N GLY A 300 19.31 -21.63 -2.73
CA GLY A 300 20.70 -21.57 -3.19
C GLY A 300 21.45 -22.89 -3.03
N GLY A 301 22.39 -23.18 -3.93
CA GLY A 301 23.25 -24.36 -3.84
C GLY A 301 24.15 -24.31 -2.59
N ARG A 302 24.20 -25.41 -1.84
CA ARG A 302 25.06 -25.63 -0.67
C ARG A 302 26.48 -26.05 -1.04
N ILE A 303 27.42 -25.83 -0.12
CA ILE A 303 28.79 -26.35 -0.21
C ILE A 303 28.90 -27.61 0.66
N ASP A 304 29.21 -28.75 0.05
CA ASP A 304 29.22 -30.07 0.72
C ASP A 304 30.49 -30.35 1.56
N GLY A 305 31.30 -29.35 1.87
CA GLY A 305 32.49 -29.49 2.74
C GLY A 305 33.68 -30.25 2.12
N GLY A 306 33.69 -30.47 0.80
CA GLY A 306 34.85 -30.96 0.05
C GLY A 306 36.06 -30.01 0.05
N CYS A 307 37.07 -30.28 -0.79
CA CYS A 307 38.49 -29.87 -0.66
C CYS A 307 38.87 -28.40 -0.38
N ALA A 308 37.96 -27.43 -0.24
CA ALA A 308 38.26 -26.15 0.40
C ALA A 308 36.99 -25.32 0.70
N ALA A 309 36.39 -25.51 1.89
CA ALA A 309 35.26 -24.72 2.38
C ALA A 309 35.50 -23.18 2.52
N PRO A 310 36.70 -22.65 2.83
CA PRO A 310 36.86 -21.20 2.98
C PRO A 310 36.91 -20.43 1.66
N THR A 311 37.25 -21.09 0.55
CA THR A 311 37.56 -20.47 -0.75
C THR A 311 36.43 -20.60 -1.77
N THR A 312 35.32 -21.26 -1.41
CA THR A 312 34.13 -21.40 -2.25
C THR A 312 32.96 -20.57 -1.69
N GLY A 313 32.03 -20.18 -2.56
CA GLY A 313 30.80 -19.48 -2.18
C GLY A 313 29.56 -20.31 -2.49
N ALA A 314 28.59 -20.29 -1.57
CA ALA A 314 27.29 -20.92 -1.77
C ALA A 314 26.39 -20.07 -2.69
N GLY A 315 25.36 -20.67 -3.29
CA GLY A 315 24.45 -19.98 -4.20
C GLY A 315 23.47 -19.05 -3.48
N GLY A 316 23.02 -18.00 -4.17
CA GLY A 316 21.95 -17.10 -3.69
C GLY A 316 20.55 -17.70 -3.82
N GLY A 317 19.63 -17.29 -2.94
CA GLY A 317 18.22 -17.68 -3.04
C GLY A 317 17.46 -16.95 -4.17
N GLY A 318 16.50 -17.62 -4.80
CA GLY A 318 15.63 -17.02 -5.82
C GLY A 318 14.59 -16.07 -5.22
N GLY A 319 14.16 -15.07 -5.99
CA GLY A 319 13.09 -14.14 -5.60
C GLY A 319 11.70 -14.76 -5.71
N GLY A 320 10.78 -14.39 -4.81
CA GLY A 320 9.37 -14.78 -4.89
C GLY A 320 8.65 -14.08 -6.02
N GLY A 321 7.58 -14.65 -6.57
CA GLY A 321 6.86 -14.03 -7.68
C GLY A 321 5.62 -14.81 -8.07
N TYR A 322 4.94 -14.41 -9.15
CA TYR A 322 3.82 -15.19 -9.68
C TYR A 322 4.32 -16.57 -10.14
N PHE A 323 5.45 -16.56 -10.84
CA PHE A 323 6.39 -17.67 -10.91
C PHE A 323 7.71 -17.20 -10.32
N ALA A 324 8.25 -17.92 -9.36
CA ALA A 324 9.44 -17.49 -8.65
C ALA A 324 10.74 -17.76 -9.42
N GLY A 325 11.82 -17.09 -9.05
CA GLY A 325 13.14 -17.31 -9.63
C GLY A 325 13.83 -18.57 -9.09
N GLY A 326 14.75 -19.13 -9.88
CA GLY A 326 15.59 -20.24 -9.46
C GLY A 326 16.72 -19.79 -8.54
N GLY A 327 17.20 -20.69 -7.67
CA GLY A 327 18.37 -20.44 -6.84
C GLY A 327 19.67 -20.53 -7.65
N GLY A 328 20.69 -19.78 -7.23
CA GLY A 328 22.03 -19.86 -7.83
C GLY A 328 22.77 -21.14 -7.42
N GLY A 329 23.71 -21.58 -8.26
CA GLY A 329 24.57 -22.73 -7.95
C GLY A 329 25.75 -22.36 -7.04
N SER A 330 26.31 -23.35 -6.35
CA SER A 330 27.53 -23.18 -5.55
C SER A 330 28.79 -23.20 -6.42
N GLY A 331 29.83 -22.47 -6.00
CA GLY A 331 31.15 -22.50 -6.62
C GLY A 331 32.00 -23.67 -6.13
N ALA A 332 32.97 -24.09 -6.94
CA ALA A 332 33.89 -25.19 -6.63
C ALA A 332 35.33 -24.81 -6.91
N VAL A 333 36.26 -25.28 -6.07
CA VAL A 333 37.70 -25.23 -6.34
C VAL A 333 38.32 -26.58 -6.02
N ASN A 334 39.22 -27.05 -6.88
CA ASN A 334 40.07 -28.21 -6.58
C ASN A 334 41.36 -27.79 -5.87
N LEU A 335 42.27 -28.74 -5.62
CA LEU A 335 43.56 -28.51 -4.93
C LEU A 335 44.50 -27.49 -5.61
N ARG A 336 44.20 -27.05 -6.84
CA ARG A 336 45.00 -26.06 -7.59
C ARG A 336 44.29 -24.70 -7.72
N GLY A 337 42.98 -24.64 -7.44
CA GLY A 337 42.19 -23.41 -7.52
C GLY A 337 42.41 -22.50 -6.33
N THR A 338 42.23 -21.19 -6.51
CA THR A 338 42.42 -20.21 -5.43
C THR A 338 41.10 -19.78 -4.80
N SER A 339 40.06 -19.50 -5.60
CA SER A 339 38.74 -19.15 -5.07
C SER A 339 37.62 -19.18 -6.11
N ALA A 340 36.38 -19.41 -5.68
CA ALA A 340 35.18 -19.35 -6.53
C ALA A 340 33.98 -18.80 -5.74
N GLY A 341 33.24 -17.87 -6.33
CA GLY A 341 31.96 -17.37 -5.81
C GLY A 341 30.78 -18.23 -6.26
N GLY A 342 29.70 -18.19 -5.48
CA GLY A 342 28.41 -18.78 -5.89
C GLY A 342 27.69 -17.91 -6.91
N GLY A 343 26.75 -18.50 -7.64
CA GLY A 343 25.86 -17.76 -8.54
C GLY A 343 24.76 -17.02 -7.78
N GLY A 344 24.29 -15.90 -8.33
CA GLY A 344 23.13 -15.18 -7.81
C GLY A 344 21.82 -15.92 -8.12
N GLY A 345 20.80 -15.73 -7.28
CA GLY A 345 19.45 -16.23 -7.56
C GLY A 345 18.76 -15.42 -8.65
N GLY A 346 17.82 -16.02 -9.38
CA GLY A 346 16.95 -15.31 -10.32
C GLY A 346 15.84 -14.54 -9.61
N GLY A 347 15.32 -13.49 -10.26
CA GLY A 347 14.15 -12.74 -9.76
C GLY A 347 12.83 -13.49 -9.99
N GLY A 348 11.80 -13.12 -9.23
CA GLY A 348 10.45 -13.62 -9.42
C GLY A 348 9.68 -12.81 -10.46
N SER A 349 8.81 -13.49 -11.20
CA SER A 349 7.97 -12.91 -12.24
C SER A 349 6.85 -12.05 -11.65
N SER A 350 6.35 -11.12 -12.47
CA SER A 350 5.27 -10.21 -12.08
C SER A 350 3.97 -10.58 -12.77
N PHE A 351 2.86 -10.16 -12.18
CA PHE A 351 1.51 -10.40 -12.68
C PHE A 351 0.58 -9.24 -12.34
N ALA A 352 -0.34 -8.96 -13.26
CA ALA A 352 -1.52 -8.16 -13.00
C ALA A 352 -2.72 -8.84 -13.68
N THR A 353 -3.88 -8.76 -13.04
CA THR A 353 -5.11 -9.36 -13.57
C THR A 353 -5.43 -8.83 -14.97
N PRO A 354 -5.87 -9.68 -15.92
CA PRO A 354 -6.26 -9.23 -17.26
C PRO A 354 -7.41 -8.22 -17.27
N SER A 355 -8.21 -8.17 -16.20
CA SER A 355 -9.28 -7.17 -16.05
C SER A 355 -8.76 -5.78 -15.70
N GLY A 356 -7.48 -5.66 -15.32
CA GLY A 356 -6.84 -4.39 -14.99
C GLY A 356 -6.53 -3.56 -16.24
N THR A 357 -6.57 -2.24 -16.08
CA THR A 357 -6.24 -1.25 -17.11
C THR A 357 -5.06 -0.38 -16.66
N GLY A 358 -4.40 0.31 -17.59
CA GLY A 358 -3.25 1.16 -17.27
C GLY A 358 -2.06 0.39 -16.68
N THR A 359 -1.98 -0.92 -16.93
CA THR A 359 -0.98 -1.78 -16.31
C THR A 359 0.42 -1.42 -16.76
N SER A 360 1.33 -1.23 -15.81
CA SER A 360 2.75 -1.01 -16.07
C SER A 360 3.63 -1.84 -15.14
N PHE A 361 4.77 -2.25 -15.68
CA PHE A 361 5.81 -2.99 -14.98
C PHE A 361 7.10 -2.19 -15.07
N ALA A 362 7.81 -2.08 -13.95
CA ALA A 362 9.07 -1.35 -13.86
C ALA A 362 9.95 -1.97 -12.77
N LEU A 363 11.19 -1.50 -12.65
CA LEU A 363 12.03 -1.84 -11.50
C LEU A 363 11.56 -1.06 -10.27
N SER A 364 11.54 -1.70 -9.11
CA SER A 364 11.23 -1.00 -7.86
C SER A 364 12.38 -0.09 -7.45
N THR A 365 12.05 1.14 -7.08
CA THR A 365 12.97 2.07 -6.41
C THR A 365 12.86 1.98 -4.88
N ILE A 366 11.93 1.17 -4.37
CA ILE A 366 11.67 0.97 -2.94
C ILE A 366 12.31 -0.35 -2.49
N GLY A 367 11.96 -1.44 -3.15
CA GLY A 367 12.52 -2.76 -2.92
C GLY A 367 13.84 -2.97 -3.64
N THR A 368 14.80 -2.08 -3.39
CA THR A 368 16.20 -2.27 -3.80
C THR A 368 16.87 -3.36 -2.95
N ALA A 369 18.10 -3.75 -3.28
CA ALA A 369 18.86 -4.74 -2.51
C ALA A 369 18.81 -4.46 -1.00
N ASN A 370 18.49 -5.48 -0.20
CA ASN A 370 18.28 -5.40 1.26
C ASN A 370 17.10 -4.55 1.75
N ASN A 371 16.22 -4.08 0.87
CA ASN A 371 15.04 -3.29 1.23
C ASN A 371 13.74 -4.08 1.02
N ASN A 372 12.79 -3.85 1.93
CA ASN A 372 11.45 -4.42 1.83
C ASN A 372 10.63 -3.77 0.70
N GLY A 373 9.54 -4.42 0.33
CA GLY A 373 8.56 -3.88 -0.59
C GLY A 373 7.61 -2.87 0.05
N GLN A 374 6.64 -2.41 -0.75
CA GLN A 374 5.52 -1.57 -0.34
C GLN A 374 4.31 -1.87 -1.22
N VAL A 375 3.11 -1.63 -0.71
CA VAL A 375 1.89 -1.61 -1.52
C VAL A 375 1.11 -0.33 -1.23
N ILE A 376 0.57 0.30 -2.25
CA ILE A 376 -0.35 1.44 -2.14
C ILE A 376 -1.65 1.06 -2.83
N ILE A 377 -2.76 1.21 -2.12
CA ILE A 377 -4.11 1.05 -2.68
C ILE A 377 -4.80 2.41 -2.57
N SER A 378 -5.17 2.96 -3.71
CA SER A 378 -5.95 4.18 -3.82
C SER A 378 -7.22 3.93 -4.59
N TYR A 379 -8.25 4.74 -4.39
CA TYR A 379 -9.48 4.62 -5.16
C TYR A 379 -10.16 5.96 -5.40
N THR A 380 -10.89 6.03 -6.50
CA THR A 380 -11.80 7.15 -6.84
C THR A 380 -13.23 6.64 -6.79
N LEU A 381 -14.16 7.54 -6.48
CA LEU A 381 -15.59 7.28 -6.58
C LEU A 381 -16.18 8.18 -7.69
N PRO A 382 -17.23 7.75 -8.40
CA PRO A 382 -17.93 8.61 -9.33
C PRO A 382 -18.48 9.84 -8.60
N PRO A 383 -18.71 10.95 -9.31
CA PRO A 383 -19.26 12.17 -8.71
C PRO A 383 -20.58 11.92 -7.94
N PRO A 384 -20.89 12.78 -6.95
CA PRO A 384 -22.16 12.73 -6.26
C PRO A 384 -23.31 13.09 -7.19
N THR A 385 -24.52 12.64 -6.84
CA THR A 385 -25.77 13.02 -7.50
C THR A 385 -26.72 13.53 -6.44
N LEU A 386 -26.94 14.83 -6.39
CA LEU A 386 -27.88 15.42 -5.46
C LEU A 386 -29.32 15.11 -5.87
N ALA A 387 -30.22 15.14 -4.89
CA ALA A 387 -31.64 15.16 -5.11
C ALA A 387 -32.26 16.09 -4.07
N ILE A 388 -33.42 16.66 -4.41
CA ILE A 388 -34.15 17.57 -3.54
C ILE A 388 -35.60 17.11 -3.45
N THR A 389 -36.15 17.17 -2.24
CA THR A 389 -37.57 16.97 -1.98
C THR A 389 -38.12 18.17 -1.23
N LYS A 390 -39.39 18.46 -1.47
CA LYS A 390 -40.09 19.59 -0.87
C LYS A 390 -41.50 19.18 -0.52
N THR A 391 -41.89 19.38 0.73
CA THR A 391 -43.18 18.92 1.25
C THR A 391 -43.78 19.89 2.26
N HIS A 392 -45.09 19.78 2.45
CA HIS A 392 -45.83 20.42 3.52
C HIS A 392 -46.88 19.45 4.07
N THR A 393 -47.41 19.75 5.26
CA THR A 393 -48.46 18.94 5.89
C THR A 393 -49.76 19.71 5.98
N GLY A 394 -50.86 19.06 5.58
CA GLY A 394 -52.20 19.63 5.67
C GLY A 394 -52.47 20.72 4.66
N LYS A 395 -53.57 21.47 4.87
CA LYS A 395 -53.94 22.59 4.00
C LYS A 395 -53.50 23.89 4.66
N PHE A 396 -52.96 24.80 3.87
CA PHE A 396 -52.62 26.13 4.34
C PHE A 396 -53.89 26.97 4.50
N ILE A 397 -53.86 28.00 5.34
CA ILE A 397 -55.03 28.85 5.64
C ILE A 397 -54.65 30.31 5.43
N GLN A 398 -55.47 31.05 4.69
CA GLN A 398 -55.28 32.48 4.47
C GLN A 398 -55.11 33.26 5.79
N GLY A 399 -54.15 34.20 5.82
CA GLY A 399 -53.84 35.01 6.99
C GLY A 399 -53.03 34.28 8.08
N LYS A 400 -52.83 32.96 7.99
CA LYS A 400 -52.04 32.18 8.95
C LYS A 400 -50.60 31.98 8.48
N GLN A 401 -49.80 31.31 9.31
CA GLN A 401 -48.47 30.84 8.94
C GLN A 401 -48.51 29.34 8.68
N ALA A 402 -47.61 28.86 7.82
CA ALA A 402 -47.40 27.45 7.57
C ALA A 402 -45.92 27.18 7.24
N THR A 403 -45.59 25.91 7.06
CA THR A 403 -44.20 25.46 6.92
C THR A 403 -44.05 24.55 5.71
N TYR A 404 -43.00 24.78 4.94
CA TYR A 404 -42.43 23.82 4.00
C TYR A 404 -41.16 23.19 4.60
N THR A 405 -41.00 21.90 4.35
CA THR A 405 -39.78 21.14 4.64
C THR A 405 -39.07 20.86 3.33
N ILE A 406 -37.79 21.19 3.24
CA ILE A 406 -36.94 20.94 2.07
C ILE A 406 -35.79 20.03 2.53
N THR A 407 -35.62 18.89 1.86
CA THR A 407 -34.54 17.94 2.15
C THR A 407 -33.69 17.75 0.91
N VAL A 408 -32.38 17.93 1.08
CA VAL A 408 -31.39 17.60 0.05
C VAL A 408 -30.72 16.28 0.43
N SER A 409 -30.69 15.35 -0.50
CA SER A 409 -29.99 14.07 -0.40
C SER A 409 -28.88 13.97 -1.43
N ASN A 410 -27.87 13.17 -1.12
CA ASN A 410 -26.92 12.64 -2.10
C ASN A 410 -27.31 11.20 -2.40
N THR A 411 -27.75 10.95 -3.63
CA THR A 411 -28.15 9.65 -4.16
C THR A 411 -27.08 9.03 -5.07
N GLY A 412 -26.00 9.77 -5.34
CA GLY A 412 -24.86 9.27 -6.10
C GLY A 412 -23.91 8.40 -5.27
N PRO A 413 -23.00 7.68 -5.94
CA PRO A 413 -22.09 6.73 -5.31
C PRO A 413 -20.90 7.41 -4.59
N GLY A 414 -20.51 8.62 -5.02
CA GLY A 414 -19.48 9.42 -4.36
C GLY A 414 -20.05 10.38 -3.32
N PRO A 415 -19.26 10.75 -2.30
CA PRO A 415 -19.60 11.85 -1.41
C PRO A 415 -19.53 13.21 -2.14
N THR A 416 -20.11 14.25 -1.55
CA THR A 416 -19.86 15.61 -2.03
C THR A 416 -18.38 15.98 -1.91
N ASP A 417 -17.91 16.84 -2.81
CA ASP A 417 -16.50 17.25 -2.94
C ASP A 417 -16.10 18.40 -1.99
N SER A 418 -16.97 18.73 -1.03
CA SER A 418 -16.84 19.86 -0.11
C SER A 418 -16.88 21.25 -0.78
N SER A 419 -17.25 21.34 -2.06
CA SER A 419 -17.71 22.60 -2.65
C SER A 419 -19.10 22.97 -2.14
N ALA A 420 -19.53 24.21 -2.38
CA ALA A 420 -20.80 24.71 -1.86
C ALA A 420 -22.00 23.98 -2.50
N VAL A 421 -22.87 23.42 -1.66
CA VAL A 421 -24.24 23.02 -2.02
C VAL A 421 -25.16 24.20 -1.75
N THR A 422 -25.92 24.62 -2.77
CA THR A 422 -26.81 25.77 -2.70
C THR A 422 -28.24 25.37 -3.01
N VAL A 423 -29.14 25.59 -2.04
CA VAL A 423 -30.58 25.48 -2.19
C VAL A 423 -31.18 26.86 -2.42
N HIS A 424 -32.04 27.00 -3.43
CA HIS A 424 -32.78 28.22 -3.70
C HIS A 424 -34.28 27.92 -3.80
N ASP A 425 -35.10 28.62 -3.02
CA ASP A 425 -36.56 28.51 -3.03
C ASP A 425 -37.22 29.72 -3.70
N THR A 426 -38.26 29.48 -4.50
CA THR A 426 -39.03 30.53 -5.15
C THR A 426 -40.50 30.43 -4.73
N LEU A 427 -40.90 31.30 -3.80
CA LEU A 427 -42.27 31.36 -3.31
C LEU A 427 -43.25 31.88 -4.39
N PRO A 428 -44.40 31.22 -4.58
CA PRO A 428 -45.44 31.71 -5.48
C PRO A 428 -46.12 32.98 -4.92
N PRO A 429 -46.77 33.79 -5.79
CA PRO A 429 -47.51 34.97 -5.35
C PRO A 429 -48.53 34.65 -4.25
N GLY A 430 -48.57 35.50 -3.21
CA GLY A 430 -49.45 35.35 -2.05
C GLY A 430 -48.83 34.60 -0.87
N LEU A 431 -47.60 34.09 -1.00
CA LEU A 431 -46.80 33.58 0.11
C LEU A 431 -45.61 34.53 0.37
N THR A 432 -45.28 34.75 1.64
CA THR A 432 -44.10 35.55 2.04
C THR A 432 -43.31 34.82 3.11
N ALA A 433 -41.98 34.77 2.97
CA ALA A 433 -41.14 34.06 3.93
C ALA A 433 -41.06 34.80 5.28
N ARG A 434 -41.28 34.06 6.36
CA ARG A 434 -41.09 34.49 7.74
C ARG A 434 -39.76 34.05 8.31
N SER A 435 -39.34 32.82 8.01
CA SER A 435 -38.01 32.33 8.35
C SER A 435 -37.61 31.20 7.41
N ILE A 436 -36.31 31.05 7.19
CA ILE A 436 -35.72 29.91 6.48
C ILE A 436 -34.48 29.50 7.27
N THR A 437 -34.47 28.28 7.79
CA THR A 437 -33.46 27.80 8.74
C THR A 437 -33.28 26.30 8.64
N GLY A 438 -32.06 25.79 8.82
CA GLY A 438 -31.79 24.35 8.95
C GLY A 438 -30.44 24.15 9.63
N THR A 439 -30.27 23.04 10.36
CA THR A 439 -29.01 22.76 11.06
C THR A 439 -27.86 22.60 10.05
N GLY A 440 -26.80 23.37 10.24
CA GLY A 440 -25.64 23.40 9.34
C GLY A 440 -25.85 24.19 8.04
N TRP A 441 -27.05 24.76 7.82
CA TRP A 441 -27.33 25.60 6.66
C TRP A 441 -27.16 27.07 7.02
N ASN A 442 -26.42 27.80 6.20
CA ASN A 442 -26.38 29.25 6.25
C ASN A 442 -27.43 29.81 5.27
N CYS A 443 -28.51 30.37 5.82
CA CYS A 443 -29.69 30.76 5.05
C CYS A 443 -29.93 32.27 5.06
N SER A 444 -30.25 32.83 3.90
CA SER A 444 -30.72 34.20 3.72
C SER A 444 -32.23 34.22 3.45
N ARG A 445 -32.99 34.85 4.34
CA ARG A 445 -34.44 35.02 4.17
C ARG A 445 -34.80 35.97 3.01
N THR A 446 -33.91 36.91 2.68
CA THR A 446 -34.16 37.90 1.62
C THR A 446 -34.12 37.24 0.24
N THR A 447 -33.16 36.35 0.02
CA THR A 447 -32.97 35.65 -1.26
C THR A 447 -33.51 34.23 -1.26
N LEU A 448 -34.05 33.75 -0.13
CA LEU A 448 -34.51 32.36 0.08
C LEU A 448 -33.48 31.32 -0.32
N THR A 449 -32.21 31.63 -0.07
CA THR A 449 -31.08 30.79 -0.44
C THR A 449 -30.45 30.24 0.82
N CYS A 450 -30.14 28.94 0.83
CA CYS A 450 -29.37 28.28 1.88
C CYS A 450 -28.14 27.63 1.26
N ASN A 451 -26.97 27.83 1.86
CA ASN A 451 -25.74 27.16 1.43
C ASN A 451 -25.07 26.38 2.57
N ARG A 452 -24.25 25.41 2.19
CA ARG A 452 -23.33 24.65 3.05
C ARG A 452 -22.23 24.02 2.21
N SER A 453 -21.16 23.56 2.84
CA SER A 453 -19.99 22.97 2.14
C SER A 453 -19.38 21.78 2.88
N ASP A 454 -19.99 21.33 3.97
CA ASP A 454 -19.58 20.10 4.63
C ASP A 454 -19.91 18.88 3.77
N LEU A 455 -19.12 17.82 3.99
CA LEU A 455 -19.22 16.59 3.22
C LEU A 455 -20.53 15.85 3.54
N GLN A 456 -21.23 15.42 2.50
CA GLN A 456 -22.33 14.47 2.58
C GLN A 456 -21.91 13.16 1.95
N ALA A 457 -21.97 12.09 2.72
CA ALA A 457 -21.66 10.75 2.23
C ALA A 457 -22.62 10.33 1.11
N ALA A 458 -22.22 9.31 0.34
CA ALA A 458 -23.11 8.66 -0.60
C ALA A 458 -24.39 8.15 0.10
N SER A 459 -25.50 8.11 -0.63
CA SER A 459 -26.80 7.58 -0.16
C SER A 459 -27.29 8.14 1.17
N SER A 460 -27.04 9.42 1.46
CA SER A 460 -27.39 10.05 2.73
C SER A 460 -27.94 11.46 2.53
N SER A 461 -28.58 12.02 3.57
CA SER A 461 -29.25 13.34 3.49
C SER A 461 -28.69 14.33 4.49
N TYR A 462 -28.69 15.60 4.09
CA TYR A 462 -28.45 16.71 5.01
C TYR A 462 -29.64 16.87 5.96
N PRO A 463 -29.44 17.50 7.14
CA PRO A 463 -30.56 17.97 7.95
C PRO A 463 -31.51 18.88 7.14
N PRO A 464 -32.84 18.75 7.34
CA PRO A 464 -33.81 19.47 6.51
C PRO A 464 -33.80 20.97 6.77
N ILE A 465 -34.11 21.74 5.71
CA ILE A 465 -34.37 23.18 5.78
C ILE A 465 -35.87 23.37 6.05
N THR A 466 -36.18 24.19 7.04
CA THR A 466 -37.54 24.60 7.41
C THR A 466 -37.80 26.02 6.91
N LEU A 467 -38.74 26.16 5.97
CA LEU A 467 -39.20 27.45 5.44
C LEU A 467 -40.59 27.77 5.97
N LYS A 468 -40.68 28.72 6.91
CA LYS A 468 -41.95 29.23 7.42
C LYS A 468 -42.44 30.38 6.55
N VAL A 469 -43.70 30.35 6.16
CA VAL A 469 -44.34 31.34 5.29
C VAL A 469 -45.57 31.95 5.95
N LYS A 470 -45.86 33.22 5.68
CA LYS A 470 -47.16 33.84 5.92
C LYS A 470 -47.97 33.80 4.64
N ILE A 471 -49.22 33.36 4.77
CA ILE A 471 -50.18 33.27 3.68
C ILE A 471 -50.98 34.57 3.62
N SER A 472 -50.98 35.24 2.47
CA SER A 472 -51.79 36.43 2.22
C SER A 472 -53.28 36.11 2.30
N CYS A 473 -54.09 37.06 2.77
CA CYS A 473 -55.55 36.97 2.69
C CYS A 473 -56.09 36.89 1.25
N HIS A 474 -55.26 37.22 0.25
CA HIS A 474 -55.60 37.14 -1.17
C HIS A 474 -54.85 36.01 -1.92
N ALA A 475 -54.24 35.06 -1.21
CA ALA A 475 -53.55 33.94 -1.84
C ALA A 475 -54.53 33.04 -2.63
N ARG A 476 -54.10 32.56 -3.80
CA ARG A 476 -54.89 31.66 -4.67
C ARG A 476 -55.14 30.30 -3.98
N ARG A 477 -56.22 29.61 -4.34
CA ARG A 477 -56.58 28.29 -3.75
C ARG A 477 -55.52 27.20 -4.01
N HIS A 478 -54.88 27.24 -5.16
CA HIS A 478 -53.78 26.34 -5.52
C HIS A 478 -52.57 27.16 -5.91
N VAL A 479 -51.45 26.86 -5.27
CA VAL A 479 -50.14 27.41 -5.60
C VAL A 479 -49.14 26.27 -5.62
N THR A 480 -48.06 26.41 -6.35
CA THR A 480 -46.95 25.44 -6.34
C THR A 480 -45.73 26.17 -5.85
N ASN A 481 -45.10 25.65 -4.78
CA ASN A 481 -43.82 26.16 -4.33
C ASN A 481 -42.68 25.34 -4.93
N THR A 482 -41.61 26.00 -5.36
CA THR A 482 -40.49 25.34 -6.08
C THR A 482 -39.19 25.61 -5.35
N ALA A 483 -38.35 24.58 -5.19
CA ALA A 483 -36.99 24.70 -4.72
C ALA A 483 -36.03 24.00 -5.68
N THR A 484 -34.81 24.53 -5.78
CA THR A 484 -33.72 23.97 -6.58
C THR A 484 -32.51 23.71 -5.71
N VAL A 485 -31.67 22.73 -6.07
CA VAL A 485 -30.36 22.49 -5.48
C VAL A 485 -29.28 22.36 -6.56
N THR A 486 -28.10 22.90 -6.29
CA THR A 486 -26.91 22.86 -7.14
C THR A 486 -25.63 22.69 -6.31
N GLY A 487 -24.56 22.23 -6.94
CA GLY A 487 -23.20 22.23 -6.38
C GLY A 487 -22.81 20.95 -5.64
N GLY A 488 -21.84 21.06 -4.73
CA GLY A 488 -21.30 19.91 -3.99
C GLY A 488 -20.62 18.84 -4.85
N GLY A 489 -20.19 19.18 -6.06
CA GLY A 489 -19.62 18.25 -7.04
C GLY A 489 -20.63 17.65 -8.03
N ASP A 490 -21.93 17.87 -7.83
CA ASP A 490 -22.94 17.57 -8.83
C ASP A 490 -22.99 18.71 -9.87
N THR A 491 -22.92 18.32 -11.15
CA THR A 491 -22.90 19.25 -12.28
C THR A 491 -24.30 19.64 -12.77
N THR A 492 -25.34 19.03 -12.20
CA THR A 492 -26.74 19.21 -12.61
C THR A 492 -27.55 19.96 -11.55
N THR A 493 -28.53 20.74 -12.01
CA THR A 493 -29.51 21.40 -11.14
C THR A 493 -30.70 20.48 -10.94
N HIS A 494 -31.03 20.19 -9.68
CA HIS A 494 -32.22 19.41 -9.33
C HIS A 494 -33.34 20.30 -8.82
N THR A 495 -34.58 19.93 -9.11
CA THR A 495 -35.77 20.74 -8.76
C THR A 495 -36.79 19.89 -8.02
N ALA A 496 -37.38 20.45 -6.98
CA ALA A 496 -38.54 19.91 -6.28
C ALA A 496 -39.69 20.91 -6.31
N THR A 497 -40.91 20.40 -6.49
CA THR A 497 -42.14 21.20 -6.45
C THR A 497 -43.11 20.63 -5.44
N ASP A 498 -43.85 21.51 -4.78
CA ASP A 498 -44.86 21.14 -3.80
C ASP A 498 -46.21 21.85 -4.08
N PRO A 499 -47.18 21.16 -4.70
CA PRO A 499 -48.53 21.69 -4.93
C PRO A 499 -49.28 21.87 -3.61
N THR A 500 -49.58 23.11 -3.25
CA THR A 500 -50.20 23.50 -1.99
C THR A 500 -51.63 23.96 -2.17
N THR A 501 -52.54 23.38 -1.39
CA THR A 501 -53.94 23.82 -1.31
C THR A 501 -54.13 24.80 -0.15
N ILE A 502 -54.67 25.98 -0.45
CA ILE A 502 -54.96 27.04 0.50
C ILE A 502 -56.48 27.14 0.73
N LYS A 503 -56.89 27.02 1.99
CA LYS A 503 -58.25 27.29 2.45
C LYS A 503 -58.46 28.78 2.70
N ARG A 504 -59.65 29.26 2.34
CA ARG A 504 -60.12 30.57 2.76
C ARG A 504 -60.27 30.64 4.27
N ASN A 505 -60.02 31.82 4.81
CA ASN A 505 -60.25 32.14 6.21
C ASN A 505 -61.32 33.23 6.28
N GLU A 506 -62.40 33.00 7.02
CA GLU A 506 -63.51 33.95 7.16
C GLU A 506 -63.08 35.28 7.78
N HIS A 507 -62.02 35.27 8.60
CA HIS A 507 -61.44 36.50 9.14
C HIS A 507 -60.74 37.35 8.07
N CYS A 508 -60.24 36.74 6.98
CA CYS A 508 -59.68 37.47 5.84
C CYS A 508 -60.74 38.06 4.90
N HIS A 509 -62.02 37.70 5.09
CA HIS A 509 -63.12 38.19 4.26
C HIS A 509 -63.65 39.57 4.71
N HIS A 510 -63.49 39.93 5.99
CA HIS A 510 -64.02 41.19 6.52
C HIS A 510 -63.14 42.42 6.18
N ASP A 511 -61.82 42.25 6.01
CA ASP A 511 -60.91 43.35 5.66
C ASP A 511 -61.04 43.83 4.21
N ALA A 512 -61.66 43.04 3.33
CA ALA A 512 -61.86 43.41 1.92
C ALA A 512 -63.03 44.41 1.70
N HIS A 513 -63.89 44.60 2.70
CA HIS A 513 -65.08 45.44 2.59
C HIS A 513 -64.92 46.86 3.14
N ASN A 514 -63.76 47.21 3.73
CA ASN A 514 -63.55 48.51 4.39
C ASN A 514 -62.74 49.53 3.56
N HIS A 515 -62.51 49.26 2.27
CA HIS A 515 -61.77 50.12 1.35
C HIS A 515 -62.53 50.43 0.04
N ARG A 516 -63.85 50.56 0.10
CA ARG A 516 -64.65 51.12 -1.00
C ARG A 516 -65.52 52.26 -0.52
#